data_AF-A0A3A9F0I2-F1
#
_entry.id   AF-A0A3A9F0I2-F1
#
_cell.length_a   1.000
_cell.length_b   1.000
_cell.length_c   1.000
_cell.angle_alpha   90.00
_cell.angle_beta   90.00
_cell.angle_gamma   90.00
#
_symmetry.space_group_name_H-M   'P 1'
#
loop_
_entity.id
_entity.type
_entity.pdbx_description
1 polymer ?
#
loop_
_entity_poly.entity_id
_entity_poly.type
_entity_poly.pdbx_seq_one_letter_code
_entity_poly.pdbx_strand_id
1 'polypeptide(L)'
;MPASIYYTAIDEFSRLRFLAAYPKQFTYSSADFLKRLVKRYFRRGIKAECVQIDNGFEFTNCHANNLPMRPLNWFSPSQFIV
;
A
#
# COMPACT_ATOMS: atom_id res chain seq x y z
N MET A 1 14.93 -24.89 2.54
CA MET A 1 13.97 -24.03 3.26
C MET A 1 13.37 -23.07 2.25
N PRO A 2 12.04 -23.00 2.06
CA PRO A 2 11.47 -22.00 1.18
C PRO A 2 11.82 -20.60 1.70
N ALA A 3 12.25 -19.71 0.80
CA ALA A 3 12.54 -18.33 1.14
C ALA A 3 11.26 -17.66 1.65
N SER A 4 11.29 -17.15 2.88
CA SER A 4 10.19 -16.38 3.47
C SER A 4 10.43 -14.89 3.25
N ILE A 5 9.36 -14.15 3.00
CA ILE A 5 9.40 -12.70 2.79
C ILE A 5 8.99 -12.02 4.08
N TYR A 6 9.73 -10.97 4.45
CA TYR A 6 9.48 -10.21 5.67
C TYR A 6 8.86 -8.86 5.31
N TYR A 7 7.66 -8.61 5.81
CA TYR A 7 7.09 -7.27 5.80
C TYR A 7 7.50 -6.55 7.08
N THR A 8 8.00 -5.33 6.91
CA THR A 8 8.35 -4.43 7.99
C THR A 8 7.54 -3.16 7.85
N ALA A 9 7.03 -2.67 8.97
CA ALA A 9 6.46 -1.35 9.07
C ALA A 9 7.01 -0.66 10.31
N ILE A 10 7.25 0.64 10.18
CA ILE A 10 7.79 1.47 11.24
C ILE A 10 6.85 2.67 11.39
N ASP A 11 6.44 2.93 12.62
CA ASP A 11 5.78 4.19 12.94
C ASP A 11 6.82 5.32 13.03
N GLU A 12 6.57 6.44 12.35
CA GLU A 12 7.54 7.53 12.23
C GLU A 12 7.79 8.24 13.56
N PHE A 13 6.73 8.47 14.34
CA PHE A 13 6.79 9.18 15.60
C PHE A 13 7.38 8.30 16.72
N SER A 14 6.80 7.13 16.96
CA SER A 14 7.19 6.25 18.08
C SER A 14 8.37 5.33 17.78
N ARG A 15 8.82 5.25 16.52
CA ARG A 15 9.84 4.33 16.02
C ARG A 15 9.53 2.85 16.29
N LEU A 16 8.28 2.52 16.58
CA LEU A 16 7.86 1.15 16.80
C LEU A 16 7.88 0.38 15.49
N ARG A 17 8.59 -0.75 15.49
CA ARG A 17 8.67 -1.66 14.35
C ARG A 17 7.72 -2.83 14.52
N PHE A 18 6.92 -3.09 13.50
CA PHE A 18 6.12 -4.30 13.34
C PHE A 18 6.70 -5.15 12.20
N LEU A 19 6.96 -6.42 12.48
CA LEU A 19 7.58 -7.35 11.53
C LEU A 19 6.80 -8.67 11.49
N ALA A 20 6.56 -9.19 10.29
CA ALA A 20 5.93 -10.49 10.10
C ALA A 20 6.46 -11.19 8.84
N ALA A 21 6.59 -12.52 8.92
CA ALA A 21 7.04 -13.36 7.84
C ALA A 21 5.85 -14.00 7.10
N TYR A 22 5.95 -14.07 5.78
CA TYR A 22 4.98 -14.69 4.89
C TYR A 22 5.67 -15.62 3.89
N PRO A 23 5.01 -16.68 3.44
CA PRO A 23 5.62 -17.65 2.53
C PRO A 23 5.85 -17.10 1.11
N LYS A 24 5.07 -16.09 0.68
CA LYS A 24 5.13 -15.48 -0.67
C LYS A 24 4.66 -14.02 -0.63
N GLN A 25 5.10 -13.22 -1.59
CA GLN A 25 4.70 -11.82 -1.79
C GLN A 25 3.48 -11.79 -2.72
N PHE A 26 2.32 -11.51 -2.13
CA PHE A 26 1.05 -11.39 -2.84
C PHE A 26 0.20 -10.31 -2.17
N THR A 27 -0.76 -9.76 -2.92
CA THR A 27 -1.75 -8.77 -2.43
C THR A 27 -2.50 -9.24 -1.18
N TYR A 28 -2.78 -10.54 -1.06
CA TYR A 28 -3.42 -11.09 0.14
C TYR A 28 -2.51 -11.03 1.37
N SER A 29 -1.22 -11.35 1.19
CA SER A 29 -0.23 -11.33 2.27
C SER A 29 0.02 -9.91 2.79
N SER A 30 0.09 -8.93 1.88
CA SER A 30 0.21 -7.52 2.26
C SER A 30 -1.05 -6.98 2.95
N ALA A 31 -2.24 -7.37 2.51
CA ALA A 31 -3.49 -6.99 3.16
C ALA A 31 -3.63 -7.58 4.58
N ASP A 32 -3.28 -8.85 4.78
CA ASP A 32 -3.27 -9.47 6.11
C ASP A 32 -2.25 -8.78 7.04
N PHE A 33 -1.07 -8.45 6.52
CA PHE A 33 -0.05 -7.72 7.26
C PHE A 33 -0.57 -6.39 7.79
N LEU A 34 -1.19 -5.57 6.92
CA LEU A 34 -1.77 -4.28 7.32
C LEU A 34 -2.88 -4.45 8.35
N LYS A 35 -3.74 -5.46 8.22
CA LYS A 35 -4.81 -5.75 9.18
C LYS A 35 -4.26 -6.07 10.56
N ARG A 36 -3.18 -6.87 10.62
CA ARG A 36 -2.48 -7.21 11.87
C ARG A 36 -1.75 -6.02 12.46
N LEU A 37 -1.14 -5.19 11.62
CA LEU A 37 -0.47 -3.96 12.02
C LEU A 37 -1.45 -2.99 12.69
N VAL A 38 -2.58 -2.68 12.05
CA VAL A 38 -3.59 -1.75 12.58
C VAL A 38 -4.11 -2.26 13.93
N LYS A 39 -4.40 -3.56 14.04
CA LYS A 39 -4.82 -4.17 15.32
C LYS A 39 -3.74 -4.04 16.40
N ARG A 40 -2.46 -4.18 16.06
CA ARG A 40 -1.34 -4.04 17.01
C ARG A 40 -1.15 -2.59 17.45
N TYR A 41 -1.26 -1.64 16.54
CA TYR A 41 -1.10 -0.21 16.80
C TYR A 41 -2.26 0.33 17.63
N PHE A 42 -3.49 -0.07 17.31
CA PHE A 42 -4.67 0.28 18.09
C PHE A 42 -4.55 -0.16 19.55
N ARG A 43 -4.05 -1.38 19.80
CA ARG A 43 -3.77 -1.89 21.16
C ARG A 43 -2.70 -1.11 21.92
N ARG A 44 -1.89 -0.32 21.23
CA ARG A 44 -0.87 0.57 21.82
C ARG A 44 -1.32 2.03 21.87
N GLY A 45 -2.58 2.32 21.55
CA GLY A 45 -3.10 3.69 21.48
C GLY A 45 -2.62 4.48 20.26
N ILE A 46 -2.04 3.81 19.26
CA ILE A 46 -1.57 4.44 18.01
C ILE A 46 -2.66 4.26 16.96
N LYS A 47 -3.16 5.38 16.44
CA LYS A 47 -4.10 5.42 15.32
C LYS A 47 -3.31 5.66 14.03
N ALA A 48 -3.19 4.63 13.19
CA ALA A 48 -2.58 4.77 11.88
C ALA A 48 -3.59 5.46 10.93
N GLU A 49 -3.30 6.68 10.51
CA GLU A 49 -4.15 7.41 9.54
C GLU A 49 -3.69 7.14 8.10
N CYS A 50 -2.38 7.09 7.90
CA CYS A 50 -1.74 6.94 6.59
C CYS A 50 -0.67 5.87 6.68
N VAL A 51 -0.48 5.11 5.60
CA VAL A 51 0.66 4.19 5.43
C VAL A 51 1.37 4.57 4.15
N GLN A 52 2.66 4.88 4.26
CA GLN A 52 3.52 5.10 3.11
C GLN A 52 4.13 3.76 2.67
N ILE A 53 3.99 3.44 1.39
CA ILE A 53 4.48 2.22 0.76
C ILE A 53 5.17 2.60 -0.57
N ASP A 54 5.97 1.68 -1.10
CA ASP A 54 6.54 1.82 -2.44
C ASP A 54 5.51 1.46 -3.53
N ASN A 55 5.95 1.52 -4.79
CA ASN A 55 5.13 1.16 -5.95
C ASN A 55 5.10 -0.36 -6.21
N GLY A 56 5.22 -1.19 -5.17
CA GLY A 56 5.18 -2.64 -5.28
C GLY A 56 3.89 -3.14 -5.95
N PHE A 57 4.00 -4.19 -6.76
CA PHE A 57 2.88 -4.79 -7.49
C PHE A 57 1.78 -5.31 -6.56
N GLU A 58 2.14 -5.77 -5.37
CA GLU A 58 1.20 -6.23 -4.35
C GLU A 58 0.31 -5.11 -3.77
N PHE A 59 0.64 -3.85 -4.03
CA PHE A 59 -0.10 -2.68 -3.57
C PHE A 59 -0.76 -1.87 -4.69
N THR A 60 -0.37 -2.10 -5.95
CA THR A 60 -1.01 -1.49 -7.11
C THR A 60 -2.13 -2.41 -7.59
N ASN A 61 -3.38 -1.97 -7.46
CA ASN A 61 -4.52 -2.70 -8.02
C ASN A 61 -4.34 -2.77 -9.55
N CYS A 62 -4.08 -3.96 -10.09
CA CYS A 62 -3.83 -4.19 -11.51
C CYS A 62 -5.00 -3.76 -12.43
N HIS A 63 -6.15 -3.42 -11.86
CA HIS A 63 -7.30 -2.87 -12.57
C HIS A 63 -7.35 -1.33 -12.69
N ALA A 64 -6.40 -0.59 -12.10
CA ALA A 64 -6.52 0.87 -12.01
C ALA A 64 -5.77 1.70 -13.08
N ASN A 65 -4.90 1.11 -13.92
CA ASN A 65 -3.99 1.92 -14.76
C ASN A 65 -3.83 1.43 -16.21
N ASN A 66 -4.94 1.32 -16.96
CA ASN A 66 -4.89 1.44 -18.43
C ASN A 66 -5.30 2.84 -18.91
N LEU A 67 -5.59 3.76 -18.00
CA LEU A 67 -5.82 5.15 -18.32
C LEU A 67 -4.54 5.93 -18.00
N PRO A 68 -3.96 6.67 -18.97
CA PRO A 68 -2.91 7.62 -18.62
C PRO A 68 -3.48 8.57 -17.56
N MET A 69 -2.69 8.90 -16.53
CA MET A 69 -3.07 9.90 -15.53
C MET A 69 -3.48 11.19 -16.26
N ARG A 70 -4.80 11.42 -16.38
CA ARG A 70 -5.33 12.68 -16.89
C ARG A 70 -5.66 13.56 -15.68
N PRO A 71 -5.12 14.78 -15.61
CA PRO A 71 -5.56 15.76 -14.62
C PRO A 71 -7.08 15.91 -14.66
N LEU A 72 -7.72 16.07 -13.50
CA LEU A 72 -9.11 16.51 -13.42
C LEU A 72 -9.22 17.83 -14.21
N ASN A 73 -10.08 17.86 -15.24
CA ASN A 73 -10.27 18.93 -16.24
C ASN A 73 -9.34 18.93 -17.48
N TRP A 74 -8.63 17.85 -17.80
CA TRP A 74 -7.93 17.75 -19.09
C TRP A 74 -8.90 17.51 -20.25
N PHE A 75 -8.96 18.46 -21.18
CA PHE A 75 -9.64 18.32 -22.48
C PHE A 75 -8.62 17.95 -23.57
N SER A 76 -8.94 16.99 -24.44
CA SER A 76 -8.10 16.67 -25.59
C SER A 76 -8.19 17.79 -26.65
N PRO A 77 -7.12 18.05 -27.43
CA PRO A 77 -7.15 19.07 -28.49
C PRO A 77 -8.31 18.92 -29.48
N SER A 78 -8.78 17.69 -29.72
CA SER A 78 -9.96 17.40 -30.55
C SER A 78 -11.28 17.94 -30.00
N GLN A 79 -11.36 18.28 -28.70
CA GLN A 79 -12.55 18.84 -28.07
C GLN A 79 -12.66 20.36 -28.22
N PHE A 80 -11.61 21.01 -28.74
CA PHE A 80 -11.59 22.46 -29.04
C PHE A 80 -11.79 22.76 -30.53
N ILE A 81 -12.00 21.74 -31.36
CA ILE A 81 -12.29 21.91 -32.79
C ILE A 81 -13.80 21.83 -32.97
N VAL A 82 -14.48 22.96 -32.76
CA VAL A 82 -15.78 23.33 -33.36
C VAL A 82 -15.74 24.81 -33.68
#